data_AF-A0AA42YRU0-F1
#
_entry.id   AF-A0AA42YRU0-F1
#
_cell.length_a   1.000
_cell.length_b   1.000
_cell.length_c   1.000
_cell.angle_alpha   90.00
_cell.angle_beta   90.00
_cell.angle_gamma   90.00
#
_symmetry.space_group_name_H-M   'P 1'
#
loop_
_entity.id
_entity.type
_entity.pdbx_description
1 polymer ?
#
loop_
_entity_poly.entity_id
_entity_poly.type
_entity_poly.pdbx_seq_one_letter_code
_entity_poly.pdbx_strand_id
1 'polypeptide(L)'
;STLQGKLTAKNLVFPRKTKPSFVVKDLSLTTKKDILQVKSARLALADNSFDLKGDVKLSATAPKLDMEFFAEVLNLDKLKQDLSKSTIKSTDQTAEKSWAYPVQGMVKAKINNLTYGDLTWKPFEADIRFNKKSAEISITDANVCGITTLGILEITSQGFTIDLKPSAQNQELNPSVLCLSDRSAKIVGDFNLEGNIKTKGTAQTLMQNINGDLKFYASKGRFQAGRSLRILIKIFSILNVTEIFKGKLSNPETEGFAFNSIRAGVDIKNGKLVLNEMIIDGTSMNIVCQGYIDVINKQMDVTALVAPLKTIDFFIKRTPLIKDILGESLISIPVGIKGHLENPRVTPLPPSKVGSGLLGIIKKTLQLPVKIIQPIPPGEEIY
;
A
#
# COMPACT_ATOMS: atom_id res chain seq x y z
N SER A 1 -11.98 -51.11 -11.99
CA SER A 1 -12.32 -50.55 -13.31
C SER A 1 -11.26 -49.55 -13.73
N THR A 2 -10.61 -49.73 -14.89
CA THR A 2 -9.61 -48.78 -15.41
C THR A 2 -10.26 -47.91 -16.49
N LEU A 3 -10.26 -46.59 -16.30
CA LEU A 3 -10.70 -45.64 -17.31
C LEU A 3 -9.56 -45.42 -18.31
N GLN A 4 -9.85 -45.60 -19.60
CA GLN A 4 -8.95 -45.28 -20.70
C GLN A 4 -9.75 -44.67 -21.84
N GLY A 5 -9.29 -43.54 -22.35
CA GLY A 5 -9.98 -42.85 -23.44
C GLY A 5 -9.43 -41.45 -23.70
N LYS A 6 -9.89 -40.86 -24.81
CA LYS A 6 -9.66 -39.46 -25.18
C LYS A 6 -11.01 -38.77 -25.29
N LEU A 7 -11.14 -37.60 -24.69
CA LEU A 7 -12.33 -36.76 -24.81
C LEU A 7 -11.92 -35.41 -25.36
N THR A 8 -12.62 -34.94 -26.38
CA THR A 8 -12.49 -33.57 -26.89
C THR A 8 -13.86 -32.91 -26.92
N ALA A 9 -13.96 -31.69 -26.39
CA ALA A 9 -15.20 -30.92 -26.41
C ALA A 9 -14.90 -29.45 -26.74
N LYS A 10 -15.87 -28.79 -27.39
CA LYS A 10 -15.79 -27.37 -27.74
C LYS A 10 -17.12 -26.69 -27.47
N ASN A 11 -17.07 -25.45 -27.03
CA ASN A 11 -18.22 -24.57 -26.82
C ASN A 11 -19.34 -25.17 -25.96
N LEU A 12 -19.00 -25.88 -24.87
CA LEU A 12 -19.99 -26.36 -23.92
C LEU A 12 -20.37 -25.23 -22.95
N VAL A 13 -21.66 -24.97 -22.81
CA VAL A 13 -22.20 -23.97 -21.89
C VAL A 13 -22.89 -24.70 -20.75
N PHE A 14 -22.40 -24.49 -19.53
CA PHE A 14 -23.00 -25.01 -18.31
C PHE A 14 -23.83 -23.91 -17.66
N PRO A 15 -25.18 -23.96 -17.79
CA PRO A 15 -26.04 -22.97 -17.17
C PRO A 15 -25.90 -23.07 -15.65
N ARG A 16 -25.65 -21.92 -15.01
CA ARG A 16 -25.63 -21.79 -13.56
C ARG A 16 -26.92 -21.11 -13.12
N LYS A 17 -27.36 -21.38 -11.88
CA LYS A 17 -28.52 -20.69 -11.28
C LYS A 17 -28.33 -19.17 -11.23
N THR A 18 -27.08 -18.71 -11.28
CA THR A 18 -26.69 -17.31 -11.37
C THR A 18 -25.89 -17.06 -12.63
N LYS A 19 -26.16 -15.93 -13.31
CA LYS A 19 -25.37 -15.50 -14.46
C LYS A 19 -24.04 -14.87 -14.00
N PRO A 20 -22.97 -15.03 -14.79
CA PRO A 20 -22.92 -15.72 -16.10
C PRO A 20 -22.72 -17.25 -16.02
N SER A 21 -23.09 -17.93 -17.11
CA SER A 21 -22.84 -19.37 -17.28
C SER A 21 -21.34 -19.66 -17.30
N PHE A 22 -20.96 -20.85 -16.84
CA PHE A 22 -19.61 -21.37 -17.00
C PHE A 22 -19.47 -21.94 -18.40
N VAL A 23 -18.44 -21.53 -19.14
CA VAL A 23 -18.25 -21.92 -20.55
C VAL A 23 -16.93 -22.67 -20.70
N VAL A 24 -16.99 -23.84 -21.32
CA VAL A 24 -15.83 -24.59 -21.80
C VAL A 24 -15.68 -24.32 -23.28
N LYS A 25 -14.73 -23.46 -23.66
CA LYS A 25 -14.47 -23.09 -25.05
C LYS A 25 -13.78 -24.23 -25.79
N ASP A 26 -12.77 -24.83 -25.16
CA ASP A 26 -12.02 -25.96 -25.67
C ASP A 26 -11.62 -26.89 -24.51
N LEU A 27 -11.63 -28.19 -24.75
CA LEU A 27 -11.25 -29.20 -23.78
C LEU A 27 -10.67 -30.41 -24.51
N SER A 28 -9.48 -30.83 -24.11
CA SER A 28 -8.83 -32.06 -24.55
C SER A 28 -8.30 -32.82 -23.35
N LEU A 29 -8.89 -33.99 -23.09
CA LEU A 29 -8.56 -34.85 -21.97
C LEU A 29 -8.10 -36.22 -22.47
N THR A 30 -7.16 -36.82 -21.73
CA THR A 30 -6.75 -38.22 -21.93
C THR A 30 -6.70 -38.91 -20.56
N THR A 31 -7.25 -40.11 -20.46
CA THR A 31 -7.19 -40.91 -19.24
C THR A 31 -6.32 -42.13 -19.41
N LYS A 32 -5.49 -42.41 -18.40
CA LYS A 32 -4.74 -43.67 -18.29
C LYS A 32 -4.81 -44.13 -16.84
N LYS A 33 -5.56 -45.21 -16.59
CA LYS A 33 -5.82 -45.76 -15.25
C LYS A 33 -6.57 -44.75 -14.36
N ASP A 34 -5.91 -44.26 -13.32
CA ASP A 34 -6.40 -43.32 -12.32
C ASP A 34 -5.92 -41.88 -12.59
N ILE A 35 -5.18 -41.64 -13.68
CA ILE A 35 -4.69 -40.32 -14.05
C ILE A 35 -5.53 -39.77 -15.20
N LEU A 36 -6.20 -38.64 -14.95
CA LEU A 36 -6.83 -37.79 -15.94
C LEU A 36 -5.85 -36.68 -16.31
N GLN A 37 -5.31 -36.74 -17.52
CA GLN A 37 -4.45 -35.71 -18.05
C GLN A 37 -5.27 -34.69 -18.84
N VAL A 38 -5.17 -33.43 -18.44
CA VAL A 38 -5.71 -32.26 -19.12
C VAL A 38 -4.65 -31.74 -20.08
N LYS A 39 -4.78 -32.07 -21.37
CA LYS A 39 -3.86 -31.58 -22.41
C LYS A 39 -4.06 -30.09 -22.68
N SER A 40 -5.32 -29.68 -22.74
CA SER A 40 -5.77 -28.29 -22.81
C SER A 40 -7.18 -28.18 -22.26
N ALA A 41 -7.47 -27.11 -21.54
CA ALA A 41 -8.83 -26.74 -21.18
C ALA A 41 -8.93 -25.22 -21.14
N ARG A 42 -9.67 -24.64 -22.07
CA ARG A 42 -9.96 -23.20 -22.11
C ARG A 42 -11.34 -22.94 -21.55
N LEU A 43 -11.39 -22.23 -20.45
CA LEU A 43 -12.58 -22.00 -19.65
C LEU A 43 -12.90 -20.51 -19.57
N ALA A 44 -14.16 -20.17 -19.35
CA ALA A 44 -14.57 -18.80 -19.10
C ALA A 44 -15.64 -18.71 -18.00
N LEU A 45 -15.48 -17.72 -17.12
CA LEU A 45 -16.40 -17.40 -16.04
C LEU A 45 -16.31 -15.92 -15.66
N ALA A 46 -17.45 -15.24 -15.50
CA ALA A 46 -17.50 -13.84 -15.05
C ALA A 46 -16.60 -12.89 -15.88
N ASP A 47 -16.65 -13.04 -17.20
CA ASP A 47 -15.79 -12.39 -18.20
C ASP A 47 -14.29 -12.72 -18.14
N ASN A 48 -13.87 -13.54 -17.17
CA ASN A 48 -12.51 -14.07 -17.13
C ASN A 48 -12.40 -15.26 -18.10
N SER A 49 -11.28 -15.35 -18.80
CA SER A 49 -10.92 -16.51 -19.62
C SER A 49 -9.59 -17.03 -19.13
N PHE A 50 -9.50 -18.34 -18.91
CA PHE A 50 -8.32 -18.98 -18.35
C PHE A 50 -8.11 -20.35 -18.98
N ASP A 51 -6.84 -20.76 -19.04
CA ASP A 51 -6.41 -22.04 -19.57
C ASP A 51 -5.89 -22.91 -18.42
N LEU A 52 -6.22 -24.20 -18.45
CA LEU A 52 -5.75 -25.22 -17.53
C LEU A 52 -5.03 -26.33 -18.28
N LYS A 53 -3.96 -26.84 -17.70
CA LYS A 53 -3.20 -28.00 -18.18
C LYS A 53 -2.60 -28.75 -17.01
N GLY A 54 -2.40 -30.06 -17.13
CA GLY A 54 -1.73 -30.85 -16.11
C GLY A 54 -2.43 -32.17 -15.85
N ASP A 55 -2.14 -32.77 -14.70
CA ASP A 55 -2.62 -34.09 -14.34
C ASP A 55 -3.50 -34.04 -13.09
N VAL A 56 -4.59 -34.81 -13.13
CA VAL A 56 -5.50 -35.03 -12.01
C VAL A 56 -5.49 -36.50 -11.68
N LYS A 57 -4.93 -36.86 -10.53
CA LYS A 57 -4.98 -38.22 -10.00
C LYS A 57 -6.30 -38.42 -9.27
N LEU A 58 -7.18 -39.22 -9.87
CA LEU A 58 -8.46 -39.60 -9.32
C LEU A 58 -8.24 -40.52 -8.11
N SER A 59 -8.98 -40.30 -7.03
CA SER A 59 -8.92 -41.15 -5.84
C SER A 59 -10.30 -41.29 -5.20
N ALA A 60 -10.48 -42.29 -4.35
CA ALA A 60 -11.73 -42.53 -3.64
C ALA A 60 -12.09 -41.44 -2.61
N THR A 61 -11.15 -40.55 -2.26
CA THR A 61 -11.35 -39.50 -1.24
C THR A 61 -11.46 -38.12 -1.87
N ALA A 62 -10.34 -37.60 -2.36
CA ALA A 62 -10.28 -36.34 -3.10
C ALA A 62 -9.30 -36.48 -4.27
N PRO A 63 -9.62 -35.93 -5.46
CA PRO A 63 -8.68 -35.86 -6.55
C PRO A 63 -7.43 -35.06 -6.13
N LYS A 64 -6.26 -35.52 -6.55
CA LYS A 64 -4.99 -34.81 -6.37
C LYS A 64 -4.62 -34.10 -7.67
N LEU A 65 -4.38 -32.80 -7.57
CA LEU A 65 -4.06 -31.90 -8.67
C LEU A 65 -2.54 -31.73 -8.78
N ASP A 66 -2.05 -31.75 -10.01
CA ASP A 66 -0.76 -31.17 -10.40
C ASP A 66 -1.00 -30.40 -11.70
N MET A 67 -1.36 -29.13 -11.56
CA MET A 67 -1.93 -28.33 -12.65
C MET A 67 -1.20 -27.00 -12.84
N GLU A 68 -1.24 -26.49 -14.05
CA GLU A 68 -0.89 -25.13 -14.43
C GLU A 68 -2.17 -24.38 -14.77
N PHE A 69 -2.29 -23.17 -14.21
CA PHE A 69 -3.37 -22.22 -14.47
C PHE A 69 -2.78 -21.00 -15.15
N PHE A 70 -3.30 -20.66 -16.33
CA PHE A 70 -2.88 -19.48 -17.08
C PHE A 70 -4.06 -18.53 -17.30
N ALA A 71 -3.85 -17.24 -17.14
CA ALA A 71 -4.81 -16.21 -17.54
C ALA A 71 -4.12 -14.95 -18.06
N GLU A 72 -4.61 -14.39 -19.16
CA GLU A 72 -4.14 -13.09 -19.64
C GLU A 72 -4.59 -11.96 -18.70
N VAL A 73 -5.86 -12.02 -18.28
CA VAL A 73 -6.46 -11.11 -17.32
C VAL A 73 -7.33 -11.92 -16.37
N LEU A 74 -7.13 -11.72 -15.06
CA LEU A 74 -8.00 -12.25 -14.01
C LEU A 74 -8.52 -11.11 -13.16
N ASN A 75 -9.83 -10.87 -13.21
CA ASN A 75 -10.51 -9.87 -12.40
C ASN A 75 -11.20 -10.51 -11.20
N LEU A 76 -10.66 -10.24 -10.01
CA LEU A 76 -11.15 -10.80 -8.75
C LEU A 76 -12.48 -10.21 -8.29
N ASP A 77 -12.78 -8.95 -8.61
CA ASP A 77 -14.06 -8.32 -8.24
C ASP A 77 -15.24 -8.96 -8.98
N LYS A 78 -15.09 -9.17 -10.29
CA LYS A 78 -16.08 -9.88 -11.11
C LYS A 78 -16.28 -11.30 -10.61
N LEU A 79 -15.19 -12.00 -10.29
CA LEU A 79 -15.26 -13.36 -9.76
C LEU A 79 -15.97 -13.40 -8.40
N LYS A 80 -15.64 -12.49 -7.48
CA LYS A 80 -16.30 -12.36 -6.17
C LYS A 80 -17.78 -12.03 -6.31
N GLN A 81 -18.14 -11.13 -7.23
CA GLN A 81 -19.52 -10.73 -7.45
C GLN A 81 -20.36 -11.90 -7.99
N ASP A 82 -19.82 -12.71 -8.91
CA ASP A 82 -20.49 -13.90 -9.42
C ASP A 82 -20.67 -14.97 -8.32
N LEU A 83 -19.58 -15.27 -7.58
CA LEU A 83 -19.61 -16.29 -6.53
C LEU A 83 -20.54 -15.90 -5.37
N SER A 84 -20.56 -14.64 -4.95
CA SER A 84 -21.45 -14.17 -3.87
C SER A 84 -22.93 -14.20 -4.27
N LYS A 85 -23.27 -13.93 -5.53
CA LYS A 85 -24.64 -14.08 -6.04
C LYS A 85 -25.11 -15.54 -6.00
N SER A 86 -24.20 -16.50 -6.18
CA SER A 86 -24.54 -17.93 -6.12
C SER A 86 -24.88 -18.43 -4.71
N THR A 87 -24.53 -17.65 -3.67
CA THR A 87 -24.80 -17.94 -2.26
C THR A 87 -26.07 -17.24 -1.78
N ILE A 88 -27.24 -17.60 -2.34
CA ILE A 88 -28.54 -17.15 -1.81
C ILE A 88 -28.95 -18.09 -0.66
N LYS A 89 -29.04 -17.51 0.56
CA LYS A 89 -29.73 -17.95 1.79
C LYS A 89 -29.83 -19.47 2.02
N SER A 90 -28.83 -20.06 2.66
CA SER A 90 -29.06 -21.17 3.59
C SER A 90 -29.28 -20.56 4.98
N THR A 91 -30.51 -20.63 5.46
CA THR A 91 -30.94 -20.15 6.79
C THR A 91 -30.77 -21.23 7.87
N ASP A 92 -29.84 -22.18 7.69
CA ASP A 92 -29.57 -23.22 8.69
C ASP A 92 -28.29 -22.87 9.46
N GLN A 93 -28.50 -22.36 10.69
CA GLN A 93 -27.45 -22.06 11.67
C GLN A 93 -26.83 -23.32 12.33
N THR A 94 -26.86 -24.47 11.66
CA THR A 94 -26.35 -25.75 12.20
C THR A 94 -25.38 -26.46 11.26
N ALA A 95 -24.72 -25.73 10.36
CA ALA A 95 -23.67 -26.27 9.52
C ALA A 95 -22.34 -25.55 9.75
N GLU A 96 -21.69 -25.85 10.87
CA GLU A 96 -20.23 -26.09 10.87
C GLU A 96 -19.91 -27.32 9.98
N LYS A 97 -20.43 -27.35 8.74
CA LYS A 97 -20.06 -28.37 7.76
C LYS A 97 -18.64 -28.03 7.34
N SER A 98 -17.72 -28.76 7.98
CA SER A 98 -16.31 -28.91 7.65
C SER A 98 -16.01 -28.47 6.21
N TRP A 99 -15.33 -27.33 6.08
CA TRP A 99 -14.83 -26.84 4.81
C TRP A 99 -13.71 -27.78 4.34
N ALA A 100 -14.09 -28.89 3.73
CA ALA A 100 -13.17 -29.74 3.02
C ALA A 100 -12.99 -29.16 1.62
N TYR A 101 -11.76 -28.77 1.26
CA TYR A 101 -11.49 -28.47 -0.15
C TYR A 101 -11.77 -29.76 -0.94
N PRO A 102 -12.59 -29.69 -2.02
CA PRO A 102 -12.97 -30.88 -2.78
C PRO A 102 -11.80 -31.49 -3.55
N VAL A 103 -10.61 -30.91 -3.43
CA VAL A 103 -9.39 -31.24 -4.16
C VAL A 103 -8.18 -31.13 -3.21
N GLN A 104 -7.12 -31.87 -3.51
CA GLN A 104 -5.82 -31.73 -2.86
C GLN A 104 -4.74 -31.54 -3.93
N GLY A 105 -3.53 -31.13 -3.57
CA GLY A 105 -2.40 -31.04 -4.50
C GLY A 105 -2.01 -29.60 -4.83
N MET A 106 -1.45 -29.38 -6.00
CA MET A 106 -0.80 -28.12 -6.37
C MET A 106 -1.33 -27.57 -7.69
N VAL A 107 -1.45 -26.24 -7.75
CA VAL A 107 -1.74 -25.48 -8.97
C VAL A 107 -0.73 -24.35 -9.09
N LYS A 108 0.05 -24.32 -10.17
CA LYS A 108 0.94 -23.21 -10.51
C LYS A 108 0.16 -22.18 -11.32
N ALA A 109 -0.08 -21.02 -10.74
CA ALA A 109 -0.80 -19.93 -11.39
C ALA A 109 0.17 -18.96 -12.08
N LYS A 110 -0.12 -18.64 -13.34
CA LYS A 110 0.57 -17.61 -14.13
C LYS A 110 -0.47 -16.67 -14.73
N ILE A 111 -0.51 -15.44 -14.21
CA ILE A 111 -1.51 -14.46 -14.57
C ILE A 111 -0.78 -13.21 -15.05
N ASN A 112 -1.01 -12.80 -16.30
CA ASN A 112 -0.33 -11.63 -16.85
C ASN A 112 -0.83 -10.33 -16.19
N ASN A 113 -2.13 -10.22 -15.94
CA ASN A 113 -2.73 -9.08 -15.27
C ASN A 113 -3.78 -9.55 -14.26
N LEU A 114 -3.47 -9.48 -12.96
CA LEU A 114 -4.42 -9.75 -11.89
C LEU A 114 -4.97 -8.43 -11.37
N THR A 115 -6.30 -8.23 -11.43
CA THR A 115 -6.93 -6.97 -11.00
C THR A 115 -7.83 -7.15 -9.79
N TYR A 116 -7.71 -6.26 -8.80
CA TYR A 116 -8.59 -6.17 -7.64
C TYR A 116 -8.74 -4.71 -7.19
N GLY A 117 -9.98 -4.22 -7.15
CA GLY A 117 -10.26 -2.79 -7.01
C GLY A 117 -9.60 -2.00 -8.14
N ASP A 118 -8.87 -0.96 -7.76
CA ASP A 118 -8.10 -0.13 -8.69
C ASP A 118 -6.67 -0.65 -8.94
N LEU A 119 -6.27 -1.74 -8.26
CA LEU A 119 -4.91 -2.27 -8.34
C LEU A 119 -4.79 -3.36 -9.39
N THR A 120 -3.66 -3.38 -10.08
CA THR A 120 -3.29 -4.40 -11.05
C THR A 120 -1.89 -4.92 -10.73
N TRP A 121 -1.78 -6.23 -10.52
CA TRP A 121 -0.50 -6.93 -10.46
C TRP A 121 -0.10 -7.40 -11.85
N LYS A 122 1.16 -7.13 -12.23
CA LYS A 122 1.72 -7.47 -13.53
C LYS A 122 3.23 -7.75 -13.45
N PRO A 123 3.68 -9.01 -13.63
CA PRO A 123 2.86 -10.22 -13.64
C PRO A 123 2.34 -10.58 -12.24
N PHE A 124 1.55 -11.65 -12.14
CA PHE A 124 1.25 -12.35 -10.90
C PHE A 124 1.43 -13.87 -11.12
N GLU A 125 2.41 -14.45 -10.44
CA GLU A 125 2.70 -15.88 -10.40
C GLU A 125 2.67 -16.40 -8.97
N ALA A 126 2.06 -17.58 -8.76
CA ALA A 126 1.97 -18.19 -7.45
C ALA A 126 1.82 -19.71 -7.49
N ASP A 127 2.35 -20.39 -6.48
CA ASP A 127 2.10 -21.80 -6.23
C ASP A 127 0.96 -21.94 -5.21
N ILE A 128 -0.13 -22.60 -5.63
CA ILE A 128 -1.34 -22.79 -4.82
C ILE A 128 -1.41 -24.24 -4.37
N ARG A 129 -1.26 -24.48 -3.07
CA ARG A 129 -1.32 -25.81 -2.45
C ARG A 129 -2.66 -26.01 -1.74
N PHE A 130 -3.44 -26.95 -2.22
CA PHE A 130 -4.71 -27.36 -1.63
C PHE A 130 -4.51 -28.53 -0.67
N ASN A 131 -4.89 -28.30 0.59
CA ASN A 131 -4.94 -29.30 1.65
C ASN A 131 -6.40 -29.54 2.06
N LYS A 132 -6.63 -30.53 2.93
CA LYS A 132 -7.98 -30.87 3.38
C LYS A 132 -8.76 -29.70 3.99
N LYS A 133 -8.08 -28.74 4.62
CA LYS A 133 -8.70 -27.63 5.39
C LYS A 133 -8.27 -26.23 4.96
N SER A 134 -7.24 -26.12 4.12
CA SER A 134 -6.66 -24.85 3.73
C SER A 134 -6.19 -24.86 2.28
N ALA A 135 -6.18 -23.69 1.66
CA ALA A 135 -5.44 -23.40 0.44
C ALA A 135 -4.34 -22.41 0.79
N GLU A 136 -3.09 -22.79 0.57
CA GLU A 136 -1.92 -21.94 0.78
C GLU A 136 -1.42 -21.45 -0.57
N ILE A 137 -1.22 -20.16 -0.72
CA ILE A 137 -0.79 -19.49 -1.94
C ILE A 137 0.55 -18.85 -1.65
N SER A 138 1.60 -19.36 -2.27
CA SER A 138 2.95 -18.82 -2.19
C SER A 138 3.20 -17.97 -3.43
N ILE A 139 3.26 -16.65 -3.27
CA ILE A 139 3.45 -15.71 -4.37
C ILE A 139 4.93 -15.69 -4.74
N THR A 140 5.23 -16.08 -5.98
CA THR A 140 6.61 -16.25 -6.48
C THR A 140 7.07 -15.08 -7.34
N ASP A 141 6.15 -14.41 -8.03
CA ASP A 141 6.40 -13.17 -8.75
C ASP A 141 5.14 -12.31 -8.73
N ALA A 142 5.24 -11.07 -8.30
CA ALA A 142 4.10 -10.17 -8.25
C ALA A 142 4.60 -8.74 -8.15
N ASN A 143 4.19 -7.87 -9.09
CA ASN A 143 4.50 -6.44 -9.04
C ASN A 143 3.22 -5.62 -9.17
N VAL A 144 3.00 -4.71 -8.24
CA VAL A 144 1.90 -3.73 -8.27
C VAL A 144 2.48 -2.34 -8.09
N CYS A 145 2.17 -1.45 -9.03
CA CYS A 145 2.64 -0.06 -8.97
C CYS A 145 4.17 0.09 -8.82
N GLY A 146 4.98 -0.80 -9.41
CA GLY A 146 6.45 -0.79 -9.25
C GLY A 146 6.95 -1.40 -7.94
N ILE A 147 6.06 -1.92 -7.11
CA ILE A 147 6.38 -2.56 -5.83
C ILE A 147 6.18 -4.07 -5.97
N THR A 148 7.24 -4.82 -5.71
CA THR A 148 7.21 -6.27 -5.64
C THR A 148 6.46 -6.70 -4.38
N THR A 149 5.51 -7.63 -4.47
CA THR A 149 4.68 -8.07 -3.33
C THR A 149 4.70 -9.59 -3.18
N LEU A 150 5.83 -10.12 -2.71
CA LEU A 150 5.97 -11.55 -2.43
C LEU A 150 5.44 -11.91 -1.04
N GLY A 151 5.09 -13.18 -0.85
CA GLY A 151 4.64 -13.65 0.45
C GLY A 151 3.72 -14.86 0.37
N ILE A 152 3.03 -15.12 1.48
CA ILE A 152 2.16 -16.29 1.65
C ILE A 152 0.77 -15.82 2.07
N LEU A 153 -0.24 -16.38 1.43
CA LEU A 153 -1.65 -16.24 1.76
C LEU A 153 -2.21 -17.62 2.10
N GLU A 154 -2.82 -17.78 3.26
CA GLU A 154 -3.55 -18.99 3.65
C GLU A 154 -5.05 -18.70 3.73
N ILE A 155 -5.85 -19.53 3.06
CA ILE A 155 -7.30 -19.46 3.04
C ILE A 155 -7.88 -20.68 3.74
N THR A 156 -8.62 -20.44 4.81
CA THR A 156 -9.32 -21.46 5.61
C THR A 156 -10.80 -21.13 5.71
N SER A 157 -11.59 -22.01 6.33
CA SER A 157 -13.00 -21.70 6.66
C SER A 157 -13.16 -20.52 7.62
N GLN A 158 -12.15 -20.23 8.42
CA GLN A 158 -12.18 -19.16 9.42
C GLN A 158 -11.78 -17.81 8.84
N GLY A 159 -11.27 -17.79 7.60
CA GLY A 159 -10.82 -16.59 6.91
C GLY A 159 -9.42 -16.73 6.35
N PHE A 160 -8.71 -15.61 6.33
CA PHE A 160 -7.44 -15.42 5.65
C PHE A 160 -6.33 -15.16 6.66
N THR A 161 -5.15 -15.70 6.40
CA THR A 161 -3.88 -15.29 7.01
C THR A 161 -2.96 -14.82 5.89
N ILE A 162 -2.39 -13.63 6.01
CA ILE A 162 -1.56 -13.00 4.98
C ILE A 162 -0.24 -12.57 5.61
N ASP A 163 0.87 -12.91 4.97
CA ASP A 163 2.22 -12.41 5.29
C ASP A 163 2.90 -11.98 3.99
N LEU A 164 3.01 -10.67 3.77
CA LEU A 164 3.58 -10.07 2.56
C LEU A 164 4.83 -9.27 2.90
N LYS A 165 5.78 -9.27 1.98
CA LYS A 165 7.03 -8.51 2.06
C LYS A 165 7.14 -7.57 0.85
N PRO A 166 6.44 -6.42 0.88
CA PRO A 166 6.54 -5.45 -0.20
C PRO A 166 7.96 -4.90 -0.30
N SER A 167 8.50 -4.80 -1.52
CA SER A 167 9.81 -4.22 -1.76
C SER A 167 9.90 -3.47 -3.08
N ALA A 168 10.69 -2.40 -3.10
CA ALA A 168 11.06 -1.67 -4.29
C ALA A 168 12.51 -1.21 -4.15
N GLN A 169 13.29 -1.33 -5.21
CA GLN A 169 14.67 -0.85 -5.24
C GLN A 169 14.88 0.03 -6.47
N ASN A 170 15.32 1.27 -6.22
CA ASN A 170 15.63 2.28 -7.21
C ASN A 170 14.53 2.44 -8.29
N GLN A 171 13.28 2.51 -7.84
CA GLN A 171 12.11 2.67 -8.71
C GLN A 171 11.75 4.15 -8.84
N GLU A 172 11.20 4.54 -9.99
CA GLU A 172 10.67 5.89 -10.16
C GLU A 172 9.45 6.11 -9.26
N LEU A 173 9.43 7.24 -8.54
CA LEU A 173 8.37 7.53 -7.57
C LEU A 173 7.04 7.91 -8.23
N ASN A 174 7.08 8.59 -9.38
CA ASN A 174 5.88 9.12 -10.03
C ASN A 174 4.88 8.02 -10.44
N PRO A 175 5.29 6.96 -11.17
CA PRO A 175 4.36 5.90 -11.58
C PRO A 175 3.71 5.19 -10.39
N SER A 176 4.47 4.94 -9.32
CA SER A 176 3.98 4.30 -8.10
C SER A 176 2.94 5.16 -7.39
N VAL A 177 3.19 6.46 -7.26
CA VAL A 177 2.27 7.40 -6.59
C VAL A 177 0.97 7.58 -7.38
N LEU A 178 1.06 7.69 -8.71
CA LEU A 178 -0.11 7.77 -9.60
C LEU A 178 -0.99 6.52 -9.52
N CYS A 179 -0.38 5.36 -9.32
CA CYS A 179 -1.05 4.06 -9.25
C CYS A 179 -1.69 3.81 -7.87
N LEU A 180 -1.01 4.15 -6.77
CA LEU A 180 -1.48 3.88 -5.40
C LEU A 180 -2.36 4.97 -4.79
N SER A 181 -2.30 6.19 -5.31
CA SER A 181 -2.84 7.37 -4.63
C SER A 181 -3.51 8.34 -5.61
N ASP A 182 -3.32 9.64 -5.39
CA ASP A 182 -3.88 10.71 -6.20
C ASP A 182 -3.29 10.67 -7.63
N ARG A 183 -4.14 10.32 -8.61
CA ARG A 183 -3.81 10.30 -10.04
C ARG A 183 -3.42 11.67 -10.61
N SER A 184 -3.55 12.75 -9.83
CA SER A 184 -3.09 14.10 -10.19
C SER A 184 -1.76 14.49 -9.53
N ALA A 185 -1.21 13.66 -8.64
CA ALA A 185 0.07 13.91 -8.02
C ALA A 185 1.20 13.88 -9.06
N LYS A 186 2.09 14.86 -8.98
CA LYS A 186 3.28 14.93 -9.82
C LYS A 186 4.48 15.02 -8.89
N ILE A 187 5.16 13.90 -8.71
CA ILE A 187 6.33 13.80 -7.84
C ILE A 187 7.41 13.05 -8.59
N VAL A 188 8.58 13.65 -8.70
CA VAL A 188 9.74 13.04 -9.35
C VAL A 188 10.79 12.65 -8.32
N GLY A 189 11.62 11.68 -8.66
CA GLY A 189 12.65 11.12 -7.81
C GLY A 189 12.60 9.59 -7.84
N ASP A 190 13.61 8.97 -7.24
CA ASP A 190 13.72 7.52 -7.11
C ASP A 190 13.46 7.11 -5.67
N PHE A 191 12.88 5.92 -5.47
CA PHE A 191 12.59 5.40 -4.15
C PHE A 191 12.99 3.93 -3.95
N ASN A 192 13.23 3.63 -2.68
CA ASN A 192 13.33 2.29 -2.13
C ASN A 192 12.20 2.11 -1.10
N LEU A 193 11.64 0.91 -1.06
CA LEU A 193 10.65 0.49 -0.07
C LEU A 193 11.03 -0.90 0.42
N GLU A 194 10.93 -1.10 1.72
CA GLU A 194 10.95 -2.42 2.35
C GLU A 194 9.81 -2.48 3.35
N GLY A 195 9.18 -3.64 3.50
CA GLY A 195 8.16 -3.80 4.50
C GLY A 195 7.84 -5.23 4.84
N ASN A 196 7.14 -5.39 5.95
CA ASN A 196 6.52 -6.63 6.38
C ASN A 196 5.07 -6.32 6.73
N ILE A 197 4.12 -6.98 6.06
CA ILE A 197 2.69 -6.77 6.26
C ILE A 197 2.06 -8.10 6.64
N LYS A 198 1.43 -8.15 7.81
CA LYS A 198 0.72 -9.32 8.32
C LYS A 198 -0.72 -8.99 8.64
N THR A 199 -1.63 -9.88 8.31
CA THR A 199 -3.02 -9.77 8.75
C THR A 199 -3.66 -11.13 8.88
N LYS A 200 -4.63 -11.24 9.79
CA LYS A 200 -5.45 -12.42 9.98
C LYS A 200 -6.89 -11.99 10.23
N GLY A 201 -7.85 -12.55 9.51
CA GLY A 201 -9.25 -12.19 9.68
C GLY A 201 -10.14 -12.64 8.54
N THR A 202 -11.38 -12.16 8.56
CA THR A 202 -12.33 -12.36 7.46
C THR A 202 -12.14 -11.26 6.42
N ALA A 203 -12.82 -11.37 5.27
CA ALA A 203 -12.79 -10.33 4.25
C ALA A 203 -13.23 -8.93 4.77
N GLN A 204 -14.05 -8.89 5.82
CA GLN A 204 -14.54 -7.64 6.43
C GLN A 204 -13.57 -7.05 7.45
N THR A 205 -12.78 -7.88 8.14
CA THR A 205 -11.87 -7.47 9.22
C THR A 205 -10.41 -7.34 8.79
N LEU A 206 -10.09 -7.77 7.57
CA LEU A 206 -8.72 -7.89 7.07
C LEU A 206 -7.94 -6.57 7.15
N MET A 207 -8.58 -5.45 6.78
CA MET A 207 -7.96 -4.12 6.77
C MET A 207 -7.71 -3.59 8.18
N GLN A 208 -8.64 -3.80 9.12
CA GLN A 208 -8.48 -3.37 10.52
C GLN A 208 -7.44 -4.23 11.26
N ASN A 209 -7.13 -5.42 10.77
CA ASN A 209 -6.20 -6.35 11.41
C ASN A 209 -4.77 -6.30 10.83
N ILE A 210 -4.51 -5.40 9.88
CA ILE A 210 -3.18 -5.22 9.30
C ILE A 210 -2.21 -4.71 10.38
N ASN A 211 -1.11 -5.43 10.52
CA ASN A 211 0.01 -5.08 11.39
C ASN A 211 1.32 -5.28 10.62
N GLY A 212 2.37 -4.56 11.00
CA GLY A 212 3.63 -4.64 10.26
C GLY A 212 4.51 -3.42 10.40
N ASP A 213 5.46 -3.30 9.49
CA ASP A 213 6.38 -2.18 9.41
C ASP A 213 6.74 -1.87 7.95
N LEU A 214 7.02 -0.61 7.66
CA LEU A 214 7.49 -0.11 6.37
C LEU A 214 8.70 0.81 6.59
N LYS A 215 9.70 0.68 5.73
CA LYS A 215 10.82 1.59 5.58
C LYS A 215 10.81 2.16 4.18
N PHE A 216 10.73 3.47 4.09
CA PHE A 216 10.69 4.18 2.82
C PHE A 216 11.85 5.16 2.73
N TYR A 217 12.50 5.19 1.57
CA TYR A 217 13.53 6.16 1.23
C TYR A 217 13.27 6.68 -0.18
N ALA A 218 13.21 7.99 -0.35
CA ALA A 218 13.25 8.61 -1.67
C ALA A 218 14.38 9.64 -1.74
N SER A 219 14.90 9.90 -2.93
CA SER A 219 16.02 10.84 -3.10
C SER A 219 15.93 11.67 -4.37
N LYS A 220 16.64 12.82 -4.36
CA LYS A 220 16.84 13.72 -5.50
C LYS A 220 15.55 14.05 -6.24
N GLY A 221 14.52 14.39 -5.46
CA GLY A 221 13.17 14.50 -5.99
C GLY A 221 12.58 15.90 -5.90
N ARG A 222 11.40 16.04 -6.49
CA ARG A 222 10.61 17.26 -6.45
C ARG A 222 9.13 16.93 -6.46
N PHE A 223 8.41 17.51 -5.51
CA PHE A 223 6.97 17.65 -5.62
C PHE A 223 6.67 18.81 -6.59
N GLN A 224 6.02 18.53 -7.70
CA GLN A 224 5.62 19.56 -8.66
C GLN A 224 4.40 20.32 -8.16
N ALA A 225 4.23 21.55 -8.66
CA ALA A 225 3.05 22.38 -8.40
C ALA A 225 1.75 21.59 -8.63
N GLY A 226 0.85 21.59 -7.65
CA GLY A 226 -0.42 20.86 -7.72
C GLY A 226 -0.96 20.40 -6.37
N ARG A 227 -2.00 19.54 -6.42
CA ARG A 227 -2.73 19.05 -5.25
C ARG A 227 -1.89 18.26 -4.25
N SER A 228 -0.84 17.57 -4.72
CA SER A 228 0.09 16.81 -3.89
C SER A 228 0.87 17.69 -2.90
N LEU A 229 0.91 19.02 -3.11
CA LEU A 229 1.63 19.96 -2.25
C LEU A 229 0.75 20.62 -1.18
N ARG A 230 -0.54 20.28 -1.05
CA ARG A 230 -1.47 21.00 -0.15
C ARG A 230 -0.96 21.20 1.27
N ILE A 231 -0.37 20.17 1.89
CA ILE A 231 0.20 20.28 3.23
C ILE A 231 1.40 21.24 3.23
N LEU A 232 2.31 21.09 2.27
CA LEU A 232 3.51 21.94 2.14
C LEU A 232 3.15 23.40 1.85
N ILE A 233 2.13 23.67 1.04
CA ILE A 233 1.61 25.02 0.76
C ILE A 233 1.05 25.63 2.05
N LYS A 234 0.25 24.89 2.82
CA LYS A 234 -0.29 25.41 4.09
C LYS A 234 0.80 25.66 5.14
N ILE A 235 1.81 24.79 5.22
CA ILE A 235 3.01 25.02 6.05
C ILE A 235 3.70 26.31 5.60
N PHE A 236 3.97 26.45 4.30
CA PHE A 236 4.59 27.64 3.74
C PHE A 236 3.80 28.91 4.06
N SER A 237 2.47 28.90 3.96
CA SER A 237 1.63 30.06 4.30
C SER A 237 1.82 30.52 5.74
N ILE A 238 1.91 29.59 6.70
CA ILE A 238 2.19 29.90 8.11
C ILE A 238 3.57 30.58 8.24
N LEU A 239 4.58 30.04 7.57
CA LEU A 239 5.93 30.58 7.61
C LEU A 239 6.01 31.96 6.98
N ASN A 240 5.42 32.15 5.79
CA ASN A 240 5.52 33.36 4.99
C ASN A 240 4.70 34.54 5.54
N VAL A 241 3.73 34.29 6.43
CA VAL A 241 3.05 35.35 7.20
C VAL A 241 3.96 35.93 8.28
N THR A 242 4.88 35.13 8.81
CA THR A 242 5.82 35.58 9.85
C THR A 242 6.86 36.51 9.26
N GLU A 243 7.08 37.71 9.84
CA GLU A 243 8.05 38.69 9.34
C GLU A 243 9.47 38.14 9.17
N ILE A 244 9.81 37.15 9.99
CA ILE A 244 11.11 36.45 9.96
C ILE A 244 11.35 35.79 8.59
N PHE A 245 10.32 35.23 7.93
CA PHE A 245 10.46 34.44 6.70
C PHE A 245 9.76 35.03 5.47
N LYS A 246 8.98 36.11 5.64
CA LYS A 246 8.23 36.77 4.57
C LYS A 246 9.11 37.10 3.36
N GLY A 247 8.75 36.54 2.19
CA GLY A 247 9.41 36.78 0.90
C GLY A 247 10.78 36.09 0.72
N LYS A 248 11.21 35.22 1.64
CA LYS A 248 12.54 34.58 1.62
C LYS A 248 12.52 33.11 1.22
N LEU A 249 11.34 32.50 1.25
CA LEU A 249 11.12 31.10 0.92
C LEU A 249 10.50 31.01 -0.48
N SER A 250 10.97 30.04 -1.27
CA SER A 250 10.32 29.65 -2.52
C SER A 250 8.89 29.17 -2.25
N ASN A 251 7.92 29.72 -2.99
CA ASN A 251 6.52 29.31 -2.84
C ASN A 251 6.30 27.92 -3.47
N PRO A 252 5.95 26.88 -2.68
CA PRO A 252 5.69 25.55 -3.21
C PRO A 252 4.54 25.52 -4.23
N GLU A 253 3.58 26.45 -4.13
CA GLU A 253 2.45 26.49 -5.06
C GLU A 253 2.89 26.81 -6.50
N THR A 254 3.84 27.74 -6.67
CA THR A 254 4.30 28.18 -8.00
C THR A 254 5.53 27.42 -8.46
N GLU A 255 6.48 27.19 -7.56
CA GLU A 255 7.75 26.57 -7.92
C GLU A 255 7.69 25.05 -7.74
N GLY A 256 6.93 24.54 -6.78
CA GLY A 256 7.06 23.17 -6.29
C GLY A 256 8.04 23.07 -5.12
N PHE A 257 8.32 21.85 -4.65
CA PHE A 257 9.18 21.61 -3.49
C PHE A 257 10.23 20.54 -3.81
N ALA A 258 11.50 20.95 -3.98
CA ALA A 258 12.61 20.03 -4.17
C ALA A 258 13.15 19.51 -2.84
N PHE A 259 13.53 18.23 -2.83
CA PHE A 259 14.10 17.54 -1.68
C PHE A 259 15.32 16.71 -2.08
N ASN A 260 16.30 16.67 -1.18
CA ASN A 260 17.48 15.80 -1.29
C ASN A 260 17.10 14.37 -0.92
N SER A 261 16.35 14.18 0.18
CA SER A 261 15.82 12.88 0.57
C SER A 261 14.53 12.95 1.37
N ILE A 262 13.75 11.87 1.31
CA ILE A 262 12.64 11.58 2.22
C ILE A 262 12.94 10.24 2.87
N ARG A 263 12.85 10.17 4.20
CA ARG A 263 13.02 8.92 4.96
C ARG A 263 11.81 8.73 5.85
N ALA A 264 11.23 7.55 5.89
CA ALA A 264 10.14 7.25 6.79
C ALA A 264 10.26 5.84 7.36
N GLY A 265 10.19 5.73 8.69
CA GLY A 265 9.95 4.49 9.42
C GLY A 265 8.52 4.50 9.93
N VAL A 266 7.72 3.53 9.48
CA VAL A 266 6.28 3.47 9.76
C VAL A 266 5.93 2.12 10.34
N ASP A 267 5.33 2.09 11.52
CA ASP A 267 4.69 0.87 12.03
C ASP A 267 3.24 0.84 11.54
N ILE A 268 2.72 -0.34 11.25
CA ILE A 268 1.30 -0.55 11.00
C ILE A 268 0.70 -1.25 12.23
N LYS A 269 -0.30 -0.62 12.84
CA LYS A 269 -1.00 -1.15 14.02
C LYS A 269 -2.49 -1.09 13.80
N ASN A 270 -3.11 -2.26 13.66
CA ASN A 270 -4.55 -2.41 13.41
C ASN A 270 -5.06 -1.50 12.27
N GLY A 271 -4.38 -1.53 11.13
CA GLY A 271 -4.71 -0.73 9.94
C GLY A 271 -4.36 0.76 10.04
N LYS A 272 -3.76 1.22 11.14
CA LYS A 272 -3.24 2.60 11.28
C LYS A 272 -1.74 2.64 11.03
N LEU A 273 -1.30 3.58 10.22
CA LEU A 273 0.11 3.88 9.99
C LEU A 273 0.60 4.81 11.10
N VAL A 274 1.52 4.35 11.92
CA VAL A 274 2.16 5.10 12.99
C VAL A 274 3.51 5.60 12.48
N LEU A 275 3.61 6.91 12.29
CA LEU A 275 4.83 7.57 11.84
C LEU A 275 5.74 7.76 13.05
N ASN A 276 6.66 6.80 13.25
CA ASN A 276 7.67 6.87 14.31
C ASN A 276 8.67 8.00 14.03
N GLU A 277 9.05 8.12 12.77
CA GLU A 277 9.95 9.15 12.26
C GLU A 277 9.75 9.28 10.76
N MET A 278 9.43 10.48 10.29
CA MET A 278 9.51 10.84 8.89
C MET A 278 10.32 12.13 8.75
N ILE A 279 11.33 12.11 7.89
CA ILE A 279 12.22 13.23 7.63
C ILE A 279 12.13 13.57 6.15
N ILE A 280 11.89 14.84 5.85
CA ILE A 280 12.01 15.43 4.53
C ILE A 280 13.17 16.41 4.59
N ASP A 281 14.28 16.03 3.97
CA ASP A 281 15.44 16.89 3.74
C ASP A 281 15.18 17.71 2.48
N GLY A 282 14.67 18.92 2.68
CA GLY A 282 14.19 19.80 1.62
C GLY A 282 15.19 20.89 1.28
N THR A 283 15.18 21.35 0.02
CA THR A 283 16.10 22.41 -0.44
C THR A 283 15.84 23.79 0.17
N SER A 284 14.61 24.06 0.64
CA SER A 284 14.23 25.33 1.28
C SER A 284 13.99 25.20 2.79
N MET A 285 13.55 24.03 3.24
CA MET A 285 13.29 23.73 4.65
C MET A 285 13.37 22.22 4.90
N ASN A 286 13.80 21.86 6.09
CA ASN A 286 13.72 20.49 6.59
C ASN A 286 12.44 20.29 7.38
N ILE A 287 11.81 19.13 7.24
CA ILE A 287 10.56 18.80 7.93
C ILE A 287 10.72 17.44 8.59
N VAL A 288 10.44 17.39 9.88
CA VAL A 288 10.38 16.14 10.64
C VAL A 288 8.96 15.94 11.14
N CYS A 289 8.38 14.77 10.92
CA CYS A 289 7.00 14.45 11.29
C CYS A 289 6.93 13.23 12.23
N GLN A 290 5.97 13.27 13.15
CA GLN A 290 5.53 12.15 13.98
C GLN A 290 4.01 12.17 14.15
N GLY A 291 3.39 11.01 14.33
CA GLY A 291 1.95 10.91 14.55
C GLY A 291 1.35 9.66 13.91
N TYR A 292 0.10 9.75 13.45
CA TYR A 292 -0.55 8.63 12.78
C TYR A 292 -1.43 9.04 11.61
N ILE A 293 -1.61 8.09 10.70
CA ILE A 293 -2.53 8.13 9.57
C ILE A 293 -3.46 6.93 9.69
N ASP A 294 -4.75 7.20 9.84
CA ASP A 294 -5.81 6.22 9.85
C ASP A 294 -6.38 6.09 8.42
N VAL A 295 -5.90 5.08 7.70
CA VAL A 295 -6.24 4.86 6.28
C VAL A 295 -7.71 4.42 6.14
N ILE A 296 -8.26 3.76 7.15
CA ILE A 296 -9.64 3.25 7.15
C ILE A 296 -10.62 4.41 7.33
N ASN A 297 -10.40 5.25 8.34
CA ASN A 297 -11.27 6.39 8.64
C ASN A 297 -10.91 7.64 7.82
N LYS A 298 -9.86 7.57 6.99
CA LYS A 298 -9.30 8.68 6.22
C LYS A 298 -8.97 9.90 7.08
N GLN A 299 -8.42 9.68 8.27
CA GLN A 299 -8.02 10.75 9.21
C GLN A 299 -6.52 10.73 9.46
N MET A 300 -5.95 11.88 9.80
CA MET A 300 -4.59 11.98 10.31
C MET A 300 -4.50 12.91 11.51
N ASP A 301 -3.52 12.64 12.36
CA ASP A 301 -3.04 13.53 13.41
C ASP A 301 -1.52 13.44 13.44
N VAL A 302 -0.88 14.43 12.83
CA VAL A 302 0.57 14.49 12.64
C VAL A 302 1.09 15.80 13.20
N THR A 303 2.14 15.72 14.00
CA THR A 303 2.94 16.88 14.41
C THR A 303 4.19 16.95 13.56
N ALA A 304 4.51 18.11 13.03
CA ALA A 304 5.74 18.34 12.30
C ALA A 304 6.57 19.48 12.91
N LEU A 305 7.89 19.33 12.93
CA LEU A 305 8.85 20.40 13.14
C LEU A 305 9.41 20.82 11.78
N VAL A 306 9.28 22.10 11.48
CA VAL A 306 9.73 22.68 10.21
C VAL A 306 10.89 23.62 10.49
N ALA A 307 12.06 23.33 9.91
CA ALA A 307 13.27 24.11 10.05
C ALA A 307 13.65 24.76 8.72
N PRO A 308 13.37 26.05 8.50
CA PRO A 308 13.79 26.76 7.29
C PRO A 308 15.32 26.87 7.22
N LEU A 309 15.92 26.51 6.08
CA LEU A 309 17.39 26.37 5.96
C LEU A 309 18.15 27.71 6.02
N LYS A 310 17.51 28.83 5.68
CA LYS A 310 18.13 30.18 5.71
C LYS A 310 17.99 30.89 7.06
N THR A 311 17.81 30.15 8.16
CA THR A 311 17.56 30.74 9.49
C THR A 311 18.83 31.33 10.10
N ILE A 312 19.96 30.63 10.06
CA ILE A 312 21.20 31.04 10.75
C ILE A 312 21.78 32.34 10.16
N ASP A 313 21.93 32.42 8.83
CA ASP A 313 22.45 33.61 8.14
C ASP A 313 21.62 34.88 8.40
N PHE A 314 20.31 34.72 8.65
CA PHE A 314 19.40 35.84 8.86
C PHE A 314 19.56 36.47 10.26
N PHE A 315 19.63 35.64 11.31
CA PHE A 315 19.74 36.15 12.69
C PHE A 315 21.13 36.71 13.00
N ILE A 316 22.19 36.12 12.44
CA ILE A 316 23.55 36.64 12.58
C ILE A 316 23.68 38.05 11.98
N LYS A 317 22.98 38.34 10.88
CA LYS A 317 23.11 39.62 10.15
C LYS A 317 22.30 40.78 10.73
N ARG A 318 21.21 40.54 11.48
CA ARG A 318 20.22 41.61 11.79
C ARG A 318 20.08 41.94 13.28
N THR A 319 20.50 41.06 14.18
CA THR A 319 20.41 41.29 15.64
C THR A 319 21.68 40.83 16.35
N PRO A 320 22.78 41.62 16.31
CA PRO A 320 24.06 41.27 16.94
C PRO A 320 23.93 40.96 18.44
N LEU A 321 22.98 41.62 19.12
CA LEU A 321 22.72 41.49 20.56
C LEU A 321 22.08 40.15 20.96
N ILE A 322 21.46 39.41 20.03
CA ILE A 322 20.84 38.11 20.31
C ILE A 322 21.77 36.95 19.88
N LYS A 323 22.94 37.27 19.31
CA LYS A 323 23.95 36.30 18.87
C LYS A 323 24.38 35.36 20.00
N ASP A 324 24.48 35.88 21.22
CA ASP A 324 24.90 35.11 22.41
C ASP A 324 23.80 34.21 22.98
N ILE A 325 22.51 34.48 22.67
CA ILE A 325 21.33 33.74 23.18
C ILE A 325 20.78 32.75 22.15
N LEU A 326 20.93 33.04 20.85
CA LEU A 326 20.49 32.17 19.76
C LEU A 326 21.60 31.21 19.31
N GLY A 327 22.88 31.60 19.39
CA GLY A 327 24.01 30.78 18.93
C GLY A 327 23.87 30.29 17.48
N GLU A 328 24.54 29.19 17.15
CA GLU A 328 24.38 28.45 15.87
C GLU A 328 23.11 27.57 15.84
N SER A 329 22.08 27.91 16.62
CA SER A 329 20.89 27.07 16.76
C SER A 329 19.94 27.24 15.58
N LEU A 330 19.45 26.12 15.05
CA LEU A 330 18.39 26.10 14.04
C LEU A 330 17.04 26.44 14.65
N ILE A 331 16.30 27.29 13.97
CA ILE A 331 14.94 27.66 14.36
C ILE A 331 13.97 26.66 13.75
N SER A 332 13.17 26.02 14.61
CA SER A 332 12.15 25.06 14.23
C SER A 332 10.77 25.54 14.63
N ILE A 333 9.81 25.39 13.74
CA ILE A 333 8.42 25.80 13.92
C ILE A 333 7.54 24.54 14.01
N PRO A 334 6.84 24.33 15.14
CA PRO A 334 5.96 23.20 15.29
C PRO A 334 4.60 23.48 14.65
N VAL A 335 4.15 22.55 13.83
CA VAL A 335 2.86 22.60 13.15
C VAL A 335 2.08 21.31 13.41
N GLY A 336 0.78 21.45 13.61
CA GLY A 336 -0.17 20.35 13.71
C GLY A 336 -0.90 20.17 12.39
N ILE A 337 -1.01 18.93 11.93
CA ILE A 337 -1.67 18.53 10.70
C ILE A 337 -2.77 17.55 11.09
N LYS A 338 -4.03 17.99 11.07
CA LYS A 338 -5.17 17.20 11.58
C LYS A 338 -6.36 17.21 10.64
N GLY A 339 -7.07 16.08 10.59
CA GLY A 339 -8.34 15.93 9.87
C GLY A 339 -8.24 14.99 8.66
N HIS A 340 -9.12 15.19 7.68
CA HIS A 340 -9.26 14.28 6.54
C HIS A 340 -8.02 14.26 5.65
N LEU A 341 -7.57 13.09 5.19
CA LEU A 341 -6.31 12.92 4.43
C LEU A 341 -6.23 13.79 3.17
N GLU A 342 -7.35 14.01 2.48
CA GLU A 342 -7.37 14.79 1.24
C GLU A 342 -7.21 16.31 1.47
N ASN A 343 -7.61 16.80 2.65
CA ASN A 343 -7.57 18.22 2.97
C ASN A 343 -7.45 18.47 4.49
N PRO A 344 -6.33 18.10 5.12
CA PRO A 344 -6.15 18.30 6.55
C PRO A 344 -5.97 19.78 6.87
N ARG A 345 -6.35 20.19 8.07
CA ARG A 345 -6.03 21.51 8.63
C ARG A 345 -4.58 21.52 9.07
N VAL A 346 -3.88 22.61 8.80
CA VAL A 346 -2.50 22.84 9.26
C VAL A 346 -2.51 24.09 10.12
N THR A 347 -2.03 23.96 11.36
CA THR A 347 -2.04 25.06 12.34
C THR A 347 -0.70 25.14 13.07
N PRO A 348 -0.22 26.34 13.43
CA PRO A 348 0.89 26.46 14.37
C PRO A 348 0.56 25.78 15.69
N LEU A 349 1.58 25.25 16.36
CA LEU A 349 1.46 24.72 17.73
C LEU A 349 2.32 25.53 18.69
N PRO A 350 1.98 25.55 19.99
CA PRO A 350 2.90 26.07 21.00
C PRO A 350 4.09 25.09 21.20
N PRO A 351 5.28 25.58 21.59
CA PRO A 351 6.45 24.73 21.79
C PRO A 351 6.23 23.58 22.80
N SER A 352 5.35 23.79 23.78
CA SER A 352 4.97 22.79 24.79
C SER A 352 4.28 21.55 24.22
N LYS A 353 3.77 21.60 22.99
CA LYS A 353 3.15 20.45 22.30
C LYS A 353 4.17 19.59 21.53
N VAL A 354 5.43 19.98 21.52
CA VAL A 354 6.50 19.21 20.87
C VAL A 354 7.03 18.15 21.83
N GLY A 355 6.83 16.88 21.47
CA GLY A 355 7.39 15.77 22.23
C GLY A 355 8.92 15.71 22.15
N SER A 356 9.56 15.17 23.19
CA SER A 356 11.02 14.97 23.25
C SER A 356 11.55 14.10 22.10
N GLY A 357 10.75 13.14 21.62
CA GLY A 357 11.10 12.31 20.46
C GLY A 357 11.36 13.13 19.20
N LEU A 358 10.43 14.03 18.85
CA LEU A 358 10.55 14.89 17.66
C LEU A 358 11.77 15.83 17.75
N LEU A 359 12.06 16.32 18.96
CA LEU A 359 13.26 17.14 19.22
C LEU A 359 14.57 16.36 19.09
N GLY A 360 14.60 15.11 19.56
CA GLY A 360 15.75 14.24 19.41
C GLY A 360 16.06 13.95 17.94
N ILE A 361 15.02 13.67 17.15
CA ILE A 361 15.14 13.40 15.71
C ILE A 361 15.74 14.59 14.98
N ILE A 362 15.19 15.79 15.15
CA ILE A 362 15.63 16.97 14.40
C ILE A 362 17.06 17.36 14.79
N LYS A 363 17.43 17.26 16.08
CA LYS A 363 18.81 17.48 16.55
C LYS A 363 19.79 16.49 15.91
N LYS A 364 19.42 15.21 15.86
CA LYS A 364 20.25 14.16 15.24
C LYS A 364 20.38 14.34 13.73
N THR A 365 19.29 14.71 13.06
CA THR A 365 19.22 14.87 11.61
C THR A 365 20.05 16.06 11.14
N LEU A 366 19.95 17.18 11.85
CA LEU A 366 20.56 18.44 11.44
C LEU A 366 21.90 18.70 12.13
N GLN A 367 22.29 17.86 13.10
CA GLN A 367 23.55 17.93 13.84
C GLN A 367 23.83 19.31 14.49
N LEU A 368 22.77 20.07 14.75
CA LEU A 368 22.84 21.43 15.30
C LEU A 368 21.89 21.56 16.49
N PRO A 369 22.17 22.46 17.45
CA PRO A 369 21.22 22.84 18.48
C PRO A 369 19.91 23.34 17.84
N VAL A 370 18.77 23.01 18.42
CA VAL A 370 17.45 23.39 17.88
C VAL A 370 16.68 24.23 18.87
N LYS A 371 16.18 25.38 18.42
CA LYS A 371 15.30 26.28 19.17
C LYS A 371 13.92 26.28 18.55
N ILE A 372 12.90 25.97 19.34
CA ILE A 372 11.52 25.95 18.88
C ILE A 372 10.92 27.34 19.07
N ILE A 373 10.28 27.86 18.03
CA ILE A 373 9.51 29.11 18.11
C ILE A 373 8.09 28.88 17.63
N GLN A 374 7.15 29.66 18.15
CA GLN A 374 5.80 29.74 17.59
C GLN A 374 5.72 30.94 16.63
N PRO A 375 5.21 30.75 15.40
CA PRO A 375 4.83 31.85 14.52
C PRO A 375 3.80 32.75 15.20
N ILE A 376 4.10 34.05 15.31
CA ILE A 376 3.16 35.06 15.80
C ILE A 376 2.64 35.83 14.57
N PRO A 377 1.31 35.93 14.35
CA PRO A 377 0.76 36.75 13.29
C PRO A 377 1.08 38.24 13.51
N PRO A 378 1.15 39.07 12.45
CA PRO A 378 1.28 40.51 12.61
C PRO A 378 0.06 41.08 13.36
N GLY A 379 0.30 41.77 14.48
CA GLY A 379 -0.73 42.46 15.28
C GLY A 379 -1.03 41.85 16.66
N GLU A 380 -0.40 40.72 17.04
CA GLU A 380 -0.45 40.21 18.41
C GLU A 380 0.81 40.66 19.17
N GLU A 381 0.64 41.62 20.09
CA GLU A 381 1.70 42.02 21.03
C GLU A 381 1.94 40.91 22.06
N ILE A 382 3.23 40.68 22.36
CA ILE A 382 3.65 39.85 23.49
C ILE A 382 3.39 40.68 24.76
N TYR A 383 2.35 40.34 25.52
CA TYR A 383 2.16 40.81 26.89
C TYR A 383 2.79 39.83 27.89
#